data_AF-A0A443L9P3-F1
#
_entry.id   AF-A0A443L9P3-F1
#
_cell.length_a   1.000
_cell.length_b   1.000
_cell.length_c   1.000
_cell.angle_alpha   90.00
_cell.angle_beta   90.00
_cell.angle_gamma   90.00
#
_symmetry.space_group_name_H-M   'P 1'
#
loop_
_entity.id
_entity.type
_entity.pdbx_description
1 polymer ?
#
loop_
_entity_poly.entity_id
_entity_poly.type
_entity_poly.pdbx_seq_one_letter_code
_entity_poly.pdbx_strand_id
1 'polypeptide(L)'
;MSDVLNAIVALVGIILGFAGVALTFITFFAPGTIQKLALKNPKSWARVPSQVPGNTTYRHRIYSGFTIDVDFSEPVSDNDYFEPWMDALYRPDQRAASYYVTLFFNGLPMDRLLFLQYDGTRNFIPAPIPRHVEGKIYYSFSPEQRKFADIVGYDYFDRSFSEVADIITTSRYNPLFLSTYDDDLNERLESLNNSINAFKSKFYDLK
;
A
#
# COMPACT_ATOMS: atom_id res chain seq x y z
N MET A 1 -49.07 25.90 -19.90
CA MET A 1 -47.72 25.43 -20.34
C MET A 1 -46.59 26.11 -19.57
N SER A 2 -46.74 27.38 -19.16
CA SER A 2 -45.78 28.13 -18.34
C SER A 2 -45.51 27.54 -16.95
N ASP A 3 -46.53 27.05 -16.26
CA ASP A 3 -46.41 26.74 -14.83
C ASP A 3 -45.68 25.42 -14.58
N VAL A 4 -45.88 24.45 -15.49
CA VAL A 4 -45.14 23.18 -15.48
C VAL A 4 -43.66 23.41 -15.77
N LEU A 5 -43.34 24.30 -16.73
CA LEU A 5 -41.97 24.67 -17.04
C LEU A 5 -41.29 25.40 -15.86
N ASN A 6 -42.00 26.33 -15.22
CA ASN A 6 -41.51 27.05 -14.04
C ASN A 6 -41.26 26.10 -12.86
N ALA A 7 -42.16 25.13 -12.64
CA ALA A 7 -41.98 24.10 -11.60
C ALA A 7 -40.75 23.22 -11.86
N ILE A 8 -40.52 22.83 -13.12
CA ILE A 8 -39.32 22.05 -13.50
C ILE A 8 -38.05 22.88 -13.28
N VAL A 9 -38.03 24.15 -13.69
CA VAL A 9 -36.87 25.04 -13.50
C VAL A 9 -36.59 25.25 -12.00
N ALA A 10 -37.61 25.45 -11.18
CA ALA A 10 -37.47 25.57 -9.74
C ALA A 10 -36.91 24.28 -9.11
N LEU A 11 -37.41 23.10 -9.52
CA LEU A 11 -36.93 21.82 -9.05
C LEU A 11 -35.45 21.60 -9.41
N VAL A 12 -35.07 21.89 -10.67
CA VAL A 12 -33.67 21.79 -11.12
C VAL A 12 -32.77 22.75 -10.34
N GLY A 13 -33.21 23.98 -10.09
CA GLY A 13 -32.49 24.94 -9.27
C GLY A 13 -32.26 24.45 -7.84
N ILE A 14 -33.28 23.85 -7.23
CA ILE A 14 -33.19 23.24 -5.89
C ILE A 14 -32.18 22.08 -5.90
N ILE A 15 -32.27 21.17 -6.88
CA ILE A 15 -31.36 20.02 -7.00
C ILE A 15 -29.91 20.49 -7.17
N LEU A 16 -29.67 21.47 -8.05
CA LEU A 16 -28.33 22.05 -8.24
C LEU A 16 -27.82 22.75 -6.98
N GLY A 17 -28.69 23.46 -6.26
CA GLY A 17 -28.36 24.06 -4.97
C GLY A 17 -27.92 23.02 -3.94
N PHE A 18 -28.69 21.94 -3.77
CA PHE A 18 -28.32 20.83 -2.89
C PHE A 18 -27.02 20.14 -3.33
N ALA A 19 -26.83 19.92 -4.63
CA ALA A 19 -25.59 19.35 -5.16
C ALA A 19 -24.38 20.24 -4.85
N GLY A 20 -24.52 21.57 -4.98
CA GLY A 20 -23.47 22.53 -4.64
C GLY A 20 -23.13 22.54 -3.15
N VAL A 21 -24.13 22.53 -2.28
CA VAL A 21 -23.95 22.44 -0.82
C VAL A 21 -23.28 21.12 -0.45
N ALA A 22 -23.74 20.00 -1.00
CA ALA A 22 -23.15 18.69 -0.76
C ALA A 22 -21.69 18.61 -1.22
N LEU A 23 -21.37 19.14 -2.41
CA LEU A 23 -20.01 19.18 -2.93
C LEU A 23 -19.08 20.04 -2.05
N THR A 24 -19.57 21.20 -1.60
CA THR A 24 -18.83 22.07 -0.68
C THR A 24 -18.59 21.36 0.65
N PHE A 25 -19.61 20.71 1.20
CA PHE A 25 -19.49 19.95 2.43
C PHE A 25 -18.46 18.83 2.32
N ILE A 26 -18.51 18.04 1.24
CA ILE A 26 -17.55 16.94 1.02
C ILE A 26 -16.12 17.48 0.89
N THR A 27 -15.93 18.59 0.17
CA THR A 27 -14.60 19.15 -0.12
C THR A 27 -13.94 19.75 1.13
N PHE A 28 -14.71 20.43 1.98
CA PHE A 28 -14.15 21.15 3.14
C PHE A 28 -14.31 20.41 4.47
N PHE A 29 -15.37 19.62 4.65
CA PHE A 29 -15.70 18.99 5.92
C PHE A 29 -15.55 17.46 5.91
N ALA A 30 -15.38 16.83 4.74
CA ALA A 30 -15.08 15.39 4.62
C ALA A 30 -13.87 15.10 3.70
N PRO A 31 -12.69 15.70 3.97
CA PRO A 31 -11.51 15.58 3.10
C PRO A 31 -11.06 14.12 2.90
N GLY A 32 -11.35 13.21 3.84
CA GLY A 32 -11.05 11.79 3.73
C GLY A 32 -11.68 11.09 2.52
N THR A 33 -12.87 11.53 2.07
CA THR A 33 -13.51 10.96 0.86
C THR A 33 -12.76 11.40 -0.39
N ILE A 34 -12.40 12.68 -0.48
CA ILE A 34 -11.65 13.21 -1.62
C ILE A 34 -10.22 12.66 -1.63
N GLN A 35 -9.59 12.49 -0.46
CA GLN A 35 -8.29 11.83 -0.32
C GLN A 35 -8.31 10.44 -0.98
N LYS A 36 -9.31 9.60 -0.68
CA LYS A 36 -9.43 8.25 -1.26
C LYS A 36 -9.52 8.29 -2.79
N LEU A 37 -10.19 9.30 -3.34
CA LEU A 37 -10.30 9.51 -4.79
C LEU A 37 -8.98 10.01 -5.38
N ALA A 38 -8.33 10.99 -4.75
CA ALA A 38 -7.05 11.55 -5.19
C ALA A 38 -5.94 10.49 -5.24
N LEU A 39 -5.89 9.60 -4.25
CA LEU A 39 -4.91 8.50 -4.19
C LEU A 39 -5.21 7.35 -5.17
N LYS A 40 -6.39 7.30 -5.80
CA LYS A 40 -6.76 6.21 -6.73
C LYS A 40 -6.07 6.32 -8.09
N ASN A 41 -5.66 7.52 -8.50
CA ASN A 41 -5.06 7.76 -9.81
C ASN A 41 -3.61 8.28 -9.69
N PRO A 42 -2.62 7.38 -9.56
CA PRO A 42 -1.22 7.78 -9.34
C PRO A 42 -0.67 8.66 -10.47
N LYS A 43 -1.12 8.45 -11.72
CA LYS A 43 -0.70 9.25 -12.88
C LYS A 43 -1.14 10.72 -12.84
N SER A 44 -2.09 11.06 -11.98
CA SER A 44 -2.54 12.44 -11.76
C SER A 44 -1.67 13.19 -10.76
N TRP A 45 -0.66 12.56 -10.18
CA TRP A 45 0.33 13.21 -9.33
C TRP A 45 1.53 13.62 -10.17
N ALA A 46 2.01 14.84 -9.95
CA ALA A 46 3.20 15.35 -10.62
C ALA A 46 4.18 15.84 -9.57
N ARG A 47 5.47 15.51 -9.77
CA ARG A 47 6.55 16.08 -8.99
C ARG A 47 6.61 17.59 -9.25
N VAL A 48 6.68 18.36 -8.19
CA VAL A 48 6.84 19.82 -8.23
C VAL A 48 8.05 20.22 -7.37
N PRO A 49 8.63 21.41 -7.57
CA PRO A 49 9.68 21.91 -6.69
C PRO A 49 9.20 21.89 -5.24
N SER A 50 9.97 21.25 -4.35
CA SER A 50 9.69 21.29 -2.92
C SER A 50 10.07 22.66 -2.35
N GLN A 51 9.36 23.07 -1.30
CA GLN A 51 9.69 24.29 -0.56
C GLN A 51 10.91 24.09 0.35
N VAL A 52 11.18 22.84 0.75
CA VAL A 52 12.31 22.47 1.60
C VAL A 52 13.43 21.87 0.73
N PRO A 53 14.65 22.40 0.78
CA PRO A 53 15.79 21.83 0.05
C PRO A 53 16.03 20.37 0.43
N GLY A 54 16.26 19.51 -0.56
CA GLY A 54 16.48 18.08 -0.36
C GLY A 54 15.21 17.23 -0.36
N ASN A 55 14.05 17.84 -0.07
CA ASN A 55 12.77 17.14 -0.07
C ASN A 55 12.18 17.02 -1.46
N THR A 56 11.25 16.07 -1.61
CA THR A 56 10.50 15.90 -2.85
C THR A 56 9.01 16.07 -2.58
N THR A 57 8.37 16.92 -3.38
CA THR A 57 6.94 17.19 -3.29
C THR A 57 6.23 16.72 -4.55
N TYR A 58 5.08 16.08 -4.36
CA TYR A 58 4.15 15.70 -5.43
C TYR A 58 2.84 16.46 -5.21
N ARG A 59 2.26 17.01 -6.28
CA ARG A 59 0.96 17.68 -6.24
C ARG A 59 -0.02 16.97 -7.16
N HIS A 60 -1.25 16.78 -6.70
CA HIS A 60 -2.30 16.25 -7.53
C HIS A 60 -2.77 17.30 -8.56
N ARG A 61 -2.92 16.92 -9.83
CA ARG A 61 -3.25 17.83 -10.95
C ARG A 61 -4.63 18.47 -10.84
N ILE A 62 -5.65 17.68 -10.49
CA ILE A 62 -7.05 18.16 -10.36
C ILE A 62 -7.30 18.71 -8.95
N TYR A 63 -7.03 17.91 -7.92
CA TYR A 63 -7.18 18.32 -6.52
C TYR A 63 -5.93 19.02 -5.99
N SER A 64 -5.65 20.23 -6.47
CA SER A 64 -4.40 20.96 -6.19
C SER A 64 -4.10 21.23 -4.71
N GLY A 65 -5.12 21.16 -3.84
CA GLY A 65 -4.96 21.23 -2.39
C GLY A 65 -4.26 20.02 -1.78
N PHE A 66 -4.16 18.90 -2.49
CA PHE A 66 -3.43 17.72 -2.02
C PHE A 66 -1.98 17.72 -2.50
N THR A 67 -1.07 17.55 -1.55
CA THR A 67 0.36 17.35 -1.79
C THR A 67 0.87 16.14 -1.01
N ILE A 68 1.85 15.43 -1.56
CA ILE A 68 2.60 14.40 -0.85
C ILE A 68 4.05 14.88 -0.76
N ASP A 69 4.56 15.02 0.45
CA ASP A 69 5.96 15.35 0.68
C ASP A 69 6.71 14.13 1.20
N VAL A 70 7.91 13.94 0.64
CA VAL A 70 8.90 12.98 1.10
C VAL A 70 10.01 13.76 1.77
N ASP A 71 10.14 13.58 3.09
CA ASP A 71 11.08 14.34 3.92
C ASP A 71 12.44 13.65 3.97
N PHE A 72 13.22 13.79 2.90
CA PHE A 72 14.59 13.26 2.85
C PHE A 72 15.58 14.05 3.70
N SER A 73 15.26 15.29 4.05
CA SER A 73 16.11 16.13 4.90
C SER A 73 16.16 15.67 6.36
N GLU A 74 15.09 15.02 6.84
CA GLU A 74 14.98 14.53 8.21
C GLU A 74 14.73 13.00 8.22
N PRO A 75 15.78 12.17 8.04
CA PRO A 75 15.65 10.73 8.16
C PRO A 75 15.20 10.34 9.57
N VAL A 76 14.30 9.36 9.66
CA VAL A 76 13.83 8.77 10.92
C VAL A 76 14.90 7.88 11.53
N SER A 77 15.61 7.14 10.67
CA SER A 77 16.84 6.39 10.99
C SER A 77 17.73 6.44 9.76
N ASP A 78 19.03 6.57 9.99
CA ASP A 78 20.01 6.91 8.97
C ASP A 78 21.02 5.77 8.77
N ASN A 79 21.13 5.28 7.54
CA ASN A 79 22.11 4.31 7.02
C ASN A 79 22.24 2.95 7.74
N ASP A 80 21.60 2.73 8.89
CA ASP A 80 21.68 1.52 9.70
C ASP A 80 20.33 0.84 9.93
N TYR A 81 19.27 1.31 9.26
CA TYR A 81 17.94 0.74 9.43
C TYR A 81 17.94 -0.73 8.99
N PHE A 82 17.54 -1.62 9.90
CA PHE A 82 17.43 -3.03 9.58
C PHE A 82 16.24 -3.68 10.30
N GLU A 83 15.50 -4.49 9.55
CA GLU A 83 14.46 -5.37 10.04
C GLU A 83 14.56 -6.74 9.38
N PRO A 84 14.18 -7.85 10.05
CA PRO A 84 14.39 -9.19 9.52
C PRO A 84 13.80 -9.47 8.12
N TRP A 85 12.65 -8.87 7.79
CA TRP A 85 12.02 -9.04 6.47
C TRP A 85 12.86 -8.47 5.33
N MET A 86 13.79 -7.55 5.63
CA MET A 86 14.65 -6.90 4.66
C MET A 86 15.58 -7.89 3.97
N ASP A 87 15.96 -8.97 4.64
CA ASP A 87 16.76 -10.06 4.07
C ASP A 87 16.06 -10.79 2.91
N ALA A 88 14.74 -10.65 2.76
CA ALA A 88 14.02 -11.17 1.59
C ALA A 88 14.36 -10.41 0.30
N LEU A 89 14.89 -9.19 0.42
CA LEU A 89 15.16 -8.30 -0.69
C LEU A 89 16.61 -8.43 -1.17
N TYR A 90 16.83 -8.27 -2.47
CA TYR A 90 18.17 -8.15 -3.03
C TYR A 90 18.77 -6.78 -2.67
N ARG A 91 19.84 -6.77 -1.85
CA ARG A 91 20.45 -5.57 -1.25
C ARG A 91 21.98 -5.65 -1.17
N PRO A 92 22.70 -5.53 -2.30
CA PRO A 92 24.15 -5.56 -2.29
C PRO A 92 24.77 -4.43 -1.45
N ASP A 93 24.14 -3.25 -1.40
CA ASP A 93 24.44 -2.23 -0.40
C ASP A 93 23.53 -2.42 0.84
N GLN A 94 24.13 -2.59 2.02
CA GLN A 94 23.36 -2.80 3.25
C GLN A 94 22.81 -1.50 3.85
N ARG A 95 23.24 -0.34 3.35
CA ARG A 95 22.73 0.94 3.82
C ARG A 95 21.24 1.06 3.53
N ALA A 96 20.51 1.45 4.55
CA ALA A 96 19.10 1.75 4.46
C ALA A 96 18.75 2.89 5.41
N ALA A 97 17.84 3.76 4.96
CA ALA A 97 17.39 4.91 5.72
C ALA A 97 15.87 5.02 5.60
N SER A 98 15.21 5.38 6.69
CA SER A 98 13.75 5.51 6.73
C SER A 98 13.32 6.97 6.76
N TYR A 99 12.21 7.26 6.10
CA TYR A 99 11.70 8.61 5.88
C TYR A 99 10.20 8.62 6.04
N TYR A 100 9.66 9.75 6.47
CA TYR A 100 8.22 9.95 6.45
C TYR A 100 7.76 10.47 5.09
N VAL A 101 6.72 9.83 4.57
CA VAL A 101 5.94 10.30 3.44
C VAL A 101 4.61 10.79 3.98
N THR A 102 4.36 12.09 3.84
CA THR A 102 3.19 12.73 4.43
C THR A 102 2.30 13.30 3.34
N LEU A 103 1.03 12.91 3.35
CA LEU A 103 -0.01 13.54 2.56
C LEU A 103 -0.55 14.75 3.32
N PHE A 104 -0.61 15.88 2.64
CA PHE A 104 -1.22 17.11 3.13
C PHE A 104 -2.46 17.47 2.34
N PHE A 105 -3.40 18.13 3.02
CA PHE A 105 -4.51 18.85 2.38
C PHE A 105 -4.44 20.31 2.82
N ASN A 106 -4.22 21.22 1.87
CA ASN A 106 -4.06 22.66 2.11
C ASN A 106 -3.03 22.96 3.22
N GLY A 107 -1.93 22.20 3.26
CA GLY A 107 -0.86 22.34 4.25
C GLY A 107 -1.11 21.64 5.60
N LEU A 108 -2.28 21.02 5.80
CA LEU A 108 -2.55 20.23 7.00
C LEU A 108 -2.19 18.76 6.77
N PRO A 109 -1.40 18.12 7.64
CA PRO A 109 -1.05 16.71 7.50
C PRO A 109 -2.29 15.85 7.70
N MET A 110 -2.59 15.00 6.72
CA MET A 110 -3.75 14.11 6.68
C MET A 110 -3.38 12.67 6.98
N ASP A 111 -2.27 12.20 6.40
CA ASP A 111 -1.80 10.83 6.52
C ASP A 111 -0.27 10.81 6.45
N ARG A 112 0.35 9.87 7.15
CA ARG A 112 1.80 9.78 7.28
C ARG A 112 2.21 8.32 7.34
N LEU A 113 3.04 7.93 6.39
CA LEU A 113 3.55 6.57 6.24
C LEU A 113 5.06 6.56 6.35
N LEU A 114 5.60 5.50 6.96
CA LEU A 114 7.04 5.25 6.96
C LEU A 114 7.42 4.57 5.65
N PHE A 115 8.39 5.15 4.96
CA PHE A 115 9.03 4.58 3.78
C PHE A 115 10.51 4.32 4.07
N LEU A 116 11.09 3.41 3.31
CA LEU A 116 12.45 2.95 3.46
C LEU A 116 13.17 3.07 2.13
N GLN A 117 14.29 3.79 2.13
CA GLN A 117 15.32 3.60 1.12
C GLN A 117 16.17 2.39 1.49
N TYR A 118 16.33 1.44 0.57
CA TYR A 118 17.18 0.27 0.77
C TYR A 118 18.03 -0.01 -0.47
N ASP A 119 19.15 -0.73 -0.27
CA ASP A 119 20.21 -0.87 -1.28
C ASP A 119 20.82 0.49 -1.65
N GLY A 120 21.12 1.29 -0.61
CA GLY A 120 21.41 2.71 -0.74
C GLY A 120 20.15 3.50 -1.10
N THR A 121 20.25 4.39 -2.09
CA THR A 121 19.11 5.22 -2.55
C THR A 121 18.38 4.60 -3.76
N ARG A 122 18.63 3.32 -4.07
CA ARG A 122 18.18 2.68 -5.31
C ARG A 122 16.73 2.26 -5.30
N ASN A 123 16.20 1.93 -4.14
CA ASN A 123 14.83 1.48 -3.98
C ASN A 123 14.16 2.28 -2.86
N PHE A 124 12.88 2.58 -3.01
CA PHE A 124 12.09 3.31 -2.02
C PHE A 124 10.68 2.73 -1.94
N ILE A 125 10.38 2.09 -0.81
CA ILE A 125 9.13 1.37 -0.58
C ILE A 125 8.55 1.72 0.79
N PRO A 126 7.23 1.60 1.01
CA PRO A 126 6.68 1.69 2.35
C PRO A 126 7.26 0.58 3.24
N ALA A 127 7.47 0.87 4.52
CA ALA A 127 7.79 -0.16 5.51
C ALA A 127 6.56 -1.04 5.77
N PRO A 128 6.68 -2.38 5.82
CA PRO A 128 5.54 -3.25 6.09
C PRO A 128 4.96 -3.01 7.49
N ILE A 129 3.67 -3.30 7.66
CA ILE A 129 2.98 -3.25 8.93
C ILE A 129 3.17 -4.59 9.65
N PRO A 130 3.85 -4.63 10.81
CA PRO A 130 4.01 -5.84 11.60
C PRO A 130 2.70 -6.14 12.35
N ARG A 131 2.27 -7.40 12.33
CA ARG A 131 1.15 -7.93 13.11
C ARG A 131 1.63 -9.10 13.96
N HIS A 132 1.37 -9.03 15.25
CA HIS A 132 1.73 -10.10 16.18
C HIS A 132 0.54 -11.04 16.34
N VAL A 133 0.71 -12.30 15.97
CA VAL A 133 -0.30 -13.36 16.14
C VAL A 133 0.39 -14.58 16.73
N GLU A 134 -0.06 -15.02 17.91
CA GLU A 134 0.46 -16.23 18.59
C GLU A 134 2.00 -16.25 18.74
N GLY A 135 2.59 -15.10 19.09
CA GLY A 135 4.05 -14.97 19.28
C GLY A 135 4.87 -14.93 17.98
N LYS A 136 4.22 -14.96 16.82
CA LYS A 136 4.85 -14.77 15.51
C LYS A 136 4.56 -13.36 14.96
N ILE A 137 5.51 -12.82 14.20
CA ILE A 137 5.38 -11.52 13.53
C ILE A 137 5.04 -11.75 12.06
N TYR A 138 3.97 -11.13 11.58
CA TYR A 138 3.55 -11.15 10.20
C TYR A 138 3.69 -9.78 9.57
N TYR A 139 4.22 -9.72 8.36
CA TYR A 139 4.39 -8.48 7.61
C TYR A 139 3.31 -8.37 6.53
N SER A 140 2.66 -7.20 6.47
CA SER A 140 1.60 -6.94 5.51
C SER A 140 1.63 -5.49 5.03
N PHE A 141 0.98 -5.22 3.90
CA PHE A 141 0.87 -3.86 3.37
C PHE A 141 -0.59 -3.44 3.26
N SER A 142 -0.92 -2.24 3.72
CA SER A 142 -2.27 -1.71 3.59
C SER A 142 -2.58 -1.26 2.15
N PRO A 143 -3.86 -1.16 1.78
CA PRO A 143 -4.25 -0.53 0.52
C PRO A 143 -3.77 0.92 0.38
N GLU A 144 -3.68 1.69 1.47
CA GLU A 144 -3.08 3.02 1.44
C GLU A 144 -1.60 2.97 1.07
N GLN A 145 -0.81 2.09 1.71
CA GLN A 145 0.62 1.95 1.42
C GLN A 145 0.87 1.63 -0.07
N ARG A 146 0.06 0.76 -0.67
CA ARG A 146 0.10 0.48 -2.11
C ARG A 146 -0.10 1.75 -2.95
N LYS A 147 -1.13 2.54 -2.64
CA LYS A 147 -1.41 3.78 -3.38
C LYS A 147 -0.30 4.82 -3.26
N PHE A 148 0.30 4.96 -2.08
CA PHE A 148 1.45 5.86 -1.91
C PHE A 148 2.67 5.33 -2.68
N ALA A 149 2.94 4.03 -2.61
CA ALA A 149 4.03 3.41 -3.35
C ALA A 149 3.90 3.60 -4.86
N ASP A 150 2.68 3.53 -5.41
CA ASP A 150 2.41 3.81 -6.82
C ASP A 150 2.67 5.28 -7.23
N ILE A 151 2.72 6.21 -6.27
CA ILE A 151 2.94 7.65 -6.52
C ILE A 151 4.42 8.04 -6.29
N VAL A 152 5.00 7.64 -5.17
CA VAL A 152 6.34 8.08 -4.73
C VAL A 152 7.37 6.97 -4.68
N GLY A 153 6.93 5.71 -4.66
CA GLY A 153 7.81 4.55 -4.57
C GLY A 153 8.52 4.27 -5.89
N TYR A 154 9.67 3.62 -5.79
CA TYR A 154 10.45 3.19 -6.95
C TYR A 154 11.32 1.99 -6.59
N ASP A 155 11.65 1.19 -7.60
CA ASP A 155 12.52 0.03 -7.50
C ASP A 155 13.52 0.06 -8.66
N TYR A 156 14.78 -0.22 -8.38
CA TYR A 156 15.87 -0.16 -9.35
C TYR A 156 15.71 -1.16 -10.50
N PHE A 157 15.00 -2.25 -10.27
CA PHE A 157 14.72 -3.26 -11.31
C PHE A 157 13.40 -3.01 -12.03
N ASP A 158 12.80 -1.81 -11.87
CA ASP A 158 11.51 -1.43 -12.44
C ASP A 158 10.36 -2.40 -12.08
N ARG A 159 10.50 -3.11 -10.96
CA ARG A 159 9.45 -3.98 -10.43
C ARG A 159 8.28 -3.15 -9.93
N SER A 160 7.07 -3.67 -10.09
CA SER A 160 5.91 -3.05 -9.47
C SER A 160 6.00 -3.18 -7.94
N PHE A 161 5.41 -2.23 -7.20
CA PHE A 161 5.34 -2.36 -5.75
C PHE A 161 4.67 -3.66 -5.32
N SER A 162 3.69 -4.16 -6.08
CA SER A 162 3.02 -5.43 -5.76
C SER A 162 4.00 -6.61 -5.79
N GLU A 163 4.89 -6.67 -6.78
CA GLU A 163 5.93 -7.71 -6.85
C GLU A 163 6.90 -7.63 -5.66
N VAL A 164 7.34 -6.43 -5.29
CA VAL A 164 8.23 -6.23 -4.13
C VAL A 164 7.51 -6.60 -2.82
N ALA A 165 6.24 -6.22 -2.68
CA ALA A 165 5.41 -6.57 -1.53
C ALA A 165 5.21 -8.09 -1.42
N ASP A 166 5.02 -8.77 -2.56
CA ASP A 166 4.84 -10.22 -2.60
C ASP A 166 6.13 -10.95 -2.19
N ILE A 167 7.31 -10.48 -2.61
CA ILE A 167 8.61 -11.02 -2.16
C ILE A 167 8.70 -10.97 -0.63
N ILE A 168 8.34 -9.84 -0.02
CA ILE A 168 8.39 -9.66 1.44
C ILE A 168 7.36 -10.55 2.13
N THR A 169 6.10 -10.52 1.66
CA THR A 169 4.99 -11.20 2.34
C THR A 169 4.99 -12.73 2.14
N THR A 170 5.66 -13.25 1.11
CA THR A 170 5.80 -14.71 0.89
C THR A 170 7.16 -15.25 1.35
N SER A 171 8.06 -14.38 1.84
CA SER A 171 9.37 -14.78 2.31
C SER A 171 9.31 -15.67 3.55
N ARG A 172 10.38 -16.41 3.81
CA ARG A 172 10.58 -17.17 5.06
C ARG A 172 10.50 -16.32 6.34
N TYR A 173 10.64 -15.00 6.21
CA TYR A 173 10.57 -14.05 7.31
C TYR A 173 9.14 -13.65 7.66
N ASN A 174 8.18 -13.99 6.79
CA ASN A 174 6.77 -13.94 7.07
C ASN A 174 6.26 -15.37 7.27
N PRO A 175 5.85 -15.78 8.48
CA PRO A 175 5.25 -17.08 8.66
C PRO A 175 4.06 -17.23 7.71
N LEU A 176 3.95 -18.36 7.02
CA LEU A 176 2.76 -18.66 6.22
C LEU A 176 1.55 -18.69 7.14
N PHE A 177 0.44 -18.07 6.71
CA PHE A 177 -0.85 -18.27 7.36
C PHE A 177 -1.22 -19.75 7.21
N LEU A 178 -1.02 -20.52 8.30
CA LEU A 178 -1.17 -21.98 8.30
C LEU A 178 -2.59 -22.44 7.93
N SER A 179 -3.61 -21.57 7.99
CA SER A 179 -5.00 -21.98 7.77
C SER A 179 -5.33 -22.43 6.34
N THR A 180 -4.51 -22.13 5.34
CA THR A 180 -4.71 -22.60 3.96
C THR A 180 -3.67 -23.63 3.51
N TYR A 181 -2.54 -23.68 4.22
CA TYR A 181 -1.49 -24.68 3.96
C TYR A 181 -1.78 -26.00 4.69
N ASP A 182 -2.47 -25.97 5.84
CA ASP A 182 -2.87 -27.19 6.55
C ASP A 182 -3.81 -28.06 5.71
N ASP A 183 -4.73 -27.47 4.94
CA ASP A 183 -5.65 -28.28 4.11
C ASP A 183 -4.91 -28.99 2.96
N ASP A 184 -4.05 -28.30 2.20
CA ASP A 184 -3.24 -28.93 1.13
C ASP A 184 -2.18 -29.88 1.69
N LEU A 185 -1.60 -29.57 2.86
CA LEU A 185 -0.63 -30.46 3.53
C LEU A 185 -1.34 -31.72 4.05
N ASN A 186 -2.53 -31.59 4.63
CA ASN A 186 -3.33 -32.72 5.12
C ASN A 186 -3.80 -33.59 3.94
N GLU A 187 -4.28 -33.00 2.84
CA GLU A 187 -4.62 -33.75 1.62
C GLU A 187 -3.39 -34.49 1.05
N ARG A 188 -2.22 -33.84 1.01
CA ARG A 188 -0.97 -34.47 0.57
C ARG A 188 -0.54 -35.60 1.48
N LEU A 189 -0.60 -35.42 2.81
CA LEU A 189 -0.25 -36.44 3.79
C LEU A 189 -1.20 -37.64 3.72
N GLU A 190 -2.50 -37.40 3.55
CA GLU A 190 -3.50 -38.44 3.38
C GLU A 190 -3.28 -39.23 2.08
N SER A 191 -3.01 -38.54 0.97
CA SER A 191 -2.65 -39.15 -0.32
C SER A 191 -1.38 -40.01 -0.22
N LEU A 192 -0.37 -39.53 0.50
CA LEU A 192 0.88 -40.26 0.72
C LEU A 192 0.66 -41.51 1.59
N ASN A 193 -0.16 -41.40 2.63
CA ASN A 193 -0.49 -42.51 3.51
C ASN A 193 -1.31 -43.59 2.77
N ASN A 194 -2.24 -43.17 1.92
CA ASN A 194 -3.00 -44.06 1.05
C ASN A 194 -2.09 -44.78 0.05
N SER A 195 -1.12 -44.07 -0.53
CA SER A 195 -0.12 -44.66 -1.43
C SER A 195 0.77 -45.69 -0.73
N ILE A 196 1.20 -45.40 0.50
CA ILE A 196 1.97 -46.34 1.33
C ILE A 196 1.15 -47.58 1.68
N ASN A 197 -0.13 -47.41 2.04
CA ASN A 197 -1.00 -48.53 2.38
C ASN A 197 -1.31 -49.40 1.15
N ALA A 198 -1.53 -48.80 -0.01
CA ALA A 198 -1.70 -49.52 -1.28
C ALA A 198 -0.41 -50.25 -1.71
N PHE A 199 0.76 -49.68 -1.41
CA PHE A 199 2.04 -50.36 -1.62
C PHE A 199 2.18 -51.57 -0.68
N LYS A 200 1.87 -51.39 0.62
CA LYS A 200 1.92 -52.49 1.60
C LYS A 200 0.99 -53.63 1.22
N SER A 201 -0.26 -53.36 0.84
CA SER A 201 -1.23 -54.41 0.48
C SER A 201 -0.75 -55.26 -0.71
N LYS A 202 -0.15 -54.63 -1.74
CA LYS A 202 0.45 -55.36 -2.88
C LYS A 202 1.58 -56.32 -2.47
N PHE A 203 2.30 -56.04 -1.39
CA PHE A 203 3.34 -56.94 -0.86
C PHE A 203 2.78 -58.06 0.01
N TYR A 204 1.62 -57.87 0.64
CA TYR A 204 0.97 -58.92 1.43
C TYR A 204 0.22 -59.95 0.56
N ASP A 205 -0.20 -59.58 -0.65
CA ASP A 205 -0.81 -60.50 -1.63
C ASP A 205 0.21 -61.35 -2.42
N LEU A 206 1.51 -61.15 -2.20
CA LEU A 206 2.62 -61.90 -2.84
C LEU A 206 3.22 -63.00 -1.94
N LYS A 207 2.54 -63.36 -0.84
CA LYS A 207 2.86 -64.51 0.01
C LYS A 207 1.73 -65.53 -0.02
#